data_AF-A0A6N9BWV6-F1
#
_entry.id   AF-A0A6N9BWV6-F1
#
_cell.length_a   1.000
_cell.length_b   1.000
_cell.length_c   1.000
_cell.angle_alpha   90.00
_cell.angle_beta   90.00
_cell.angle_gamma   90.00
#
_symmetry.space_group_name_H-M   'P 1'
#
loop_
_entity.id
_entity.type
_entity.pdbx_description
1 polymer ?
#
loop_
_entity_poly.entity_id
_entity_poly.type
_entity_poly.pdbx_seq_one_letter_code
_entity_poly.pdbx_strand_id
1 'polypeptide(L)'
;MPAGRGCPPRLRTHRRLTKVLHLVTGPSGAGKTSFCRAQEDWSHHRHNVDEWAKILRGAGVIEHTQDVWPFLVRSLRRQLGAGASPVCLDHVLDRNTFAPIASTARRHGYHLCLWVVSPSSPETCVTRVRKRRAEGGHGLNDATVRSLYGWALVAAAQLSRHCEDTYLVDADGTFDVLAHIRGPRAAVRSRQDFPAWMQDRFVSACTHVDVRDDSAGFETPRP
;
A
#
# COMPACT_ATOMS: atom_id res chain seq x y z
N MET A 1 14.39 -26.28 -16.06
CA MET A 1 13.05 -26.39 -15.43
C MET A 1 12.86 -25.15 -14.57
N PRO A 2 11.99 -24.18 -14.92
CA PRO A 2 11.89 -22.95 -14.15
C PRO A 2 11.09 -23.21 -12.86
N ALA A 3 11.69 -22.82 -11.73
CA ALA A 3 11.13 -22.96 -10.40
C ALA A 3 9.77 -22.25 -10.27
N GLY A 4 8.87 -22.89 -9.51
CA GLY A 4 7.52 -22.40 -9.24
C GLY A 4 7.52 -20.98 -8.69
N ARG A 5 6.68 -20.13 -9.29
CA ARG A 5 6.44 -18.76 -8.83
C ARG A 5 5.80 -18.85 -7.45
N GLY A 6 6.52 -18.39 -6.41
CA GLY A 6 6.00 -18.33 -5.05
C GLY A 6 4.72 -17.48 -5.02
N CYS A 7 3.66 -18.04 -4.45
CA CYS A 7 2.44 -17.30 -4.12
C CYS A 7 2.77 -16.34 -2.97
N PRO A 8 2.38 -15.06 -3.01
CA PRO A 8 2.59 -14.17 -1.88
C PRO A 8 1.84 -14.68 -0.64
N PRO A 9 2.38 -14.43 0.57
CA PRO A 9 1.81 -14.98 1.80
C PRO A 9 0.37 -14.50 2.02
N ARG A 10 -0.54 -15.44 2.33
CA ARG A 10 -1.90 -15.12 2.79
C ARG A 10 -1.81 -14.59 4.22
N LEU A 11 -2.33 -13.39 4.45
CA LEU A 11 -2.16 -12.70 5.74
C LEU A 11 -3.33 -12.98 6.68
N ARG A 12 -3.23 -14.01 7.52
CA ARG A 12 -4.13 -14.18 8.68
C ARG A 12 -3.63 -13.38 9.87
N THR A 13 -3.96 -12.09 9.95
CA THR A 13 -3.40 -11.22 11.00
C THR A 13 -4.30 -10.96 12.21
N HIS A 14 -5.59 -11.30 12.24
CA HIS A 14 -6.44 -10.80 13.33
C HIS A 14 -7.48 -11.79 13.85
N ARG A 15 -7.11 -12.60 14.85
CA ARG A 15 -8.02 -13.56 15.51
C ARG A 15 -9.19 -12.91 16.30
N ARG A 16 -9.34 -11.57 16.29
CA ARG A 16 -10.43 -10.82 16.96
C ARG A 16 -10.81 -9.46 16.32
N LEU A 17 -10.36 -9.11 15.11
CA LEU A 17 -10.77 -7.83 14.48
C LEU A 17 -11.83 -8.10 13.42
N THR A 18 -13.05 -7.62 13.65
CA THR A 18 -14.20 -7.89 12.77
C THR A 18 -14.20 -7.01 11.51
N LYS A 19 -13.43 -5.90 11.47
CA LYS A 19 -13.42 -4.94 10.35
C LYS A 19 -12.02 -4.38 10.09
N VAL A 20 -11.50 -4.58 8.89
CA VAL A 20 -10.15 -4.14 8.49
C VAL A 20 -10.21 -3.31 7.23
N LEU A 21 -9.50 -2.17 7.24
CA LEU A 21 -9.23 -1.36 6.06
C LEU A 21 -7.74 -1.47 5.72
N HIS A 22 -7.46 -2.10 4.58
CA HIS A 22 -6.12 -2.19 4.01
C HIS A 22 -5.85 -0.96 3.14
N LEU A 23 -4.79 -0.25 3.46
CA LEU A 23 -4.30 0.91 2.73
C LEU A 23 -3.00 0.50 2.04
N VAL A 24 -3.02 0.36 0.71
CA VAL A 24 -1.85 -0.08 -0.05
C VAL A 24 -1.25 1.13 -0.75
N THR A 25 -0.06 1.52 -0.34
CA THR A 25 0.68 2.68 -0.85
C THR A 25 2.08 2.31 -1.29
N GLY A 26 2.76 3.25 -1.94
CA GLY A 26 4.08 3.09 -2.52
C GLY A 26 4.20 3.76 -3.89
N PRO A 27 5.42 3.89 -4.42
CA PRO A 27 5.69 4.58 -5.68
C PRO A 27 4.85 4.10 -6.88
N SER A 28 4.67 4.96 -7.89
CA SER A 28 4.08 4.51 -9.15
C SER A 28 5.00 3.49 -9.82
N GLY A 29 4.46 2.36 -10.25
CA GLY A 29 5.26 1.24 -10.76
C GLY A 29 5.76 0.28 -9.69
N ALA A 30 5.46 0.51 -8.41
CA ALA A 30 5.92 -0.37 -7.34
C ALA A 30 5.28 -1.76 -7.32
N GLY A 31 4.16 -1.97 -8.03
CA GLY A 31 3.48 -3.27 -8.06
C GLY A 31 2.33 -3.42 -7.06
N LYS A 32 1.85 -2.33 -6.45
CA LYS A 32 0.69 -2.30 -5.53
C LYS A 32 -0.53 -3.06 -6.05
N THR A 33 -0.90 -2.84 -7.31
CA THR A 33 -2.06 -3.51 -7.91
C THR A 33 -1.85 -5.01 -8.04
N SER A 34 -0.64 -5.46 -8.40
CA SER A 34 -0.29 -6.87 -8.44
C SER A 34 -0.31 -7.49 -7.05
N PHE A 35 0.25 -6.79 -6.05
CA PHE A 35 0.19 -7.20 -4.65
C PHE A 35 -1.26 -7.37 -4.19
N CYS A 36 -2.13 -6.38 -4.42
CA CYS A 36 -3.55 -6.45 -4.05
C CYS A 36 -4.28 -7.60 -4.74
N ARG A 37 -4.01 -7.85 -6.02
CA ARG A 37 -4.66 -8.93 -6.79
C ARG A 37 -4.27 -10.32 -6.30
N ALA A 38 -3.10 -10.44 -5.69
CA ALA A 38 -2.67 -11.71 -5.13
C ALA A 38 -3.30 -12.00 -3.76
N GLN A 39 -4.02 -11.04 -3.17
CA GLN A 39 -4.82 -11.23 -1.97
C GLN A 39 -6.27 -11.53 -2.37
N GLU A 40 -6.62 -12.82 -2.45
CA GLU A 40 -7.96 -13.28 -2.89
C GLU A 40 -9.10 -12.57 -2.14
N ASP A 41 -8.96 -12.44 -0.82
CA ASP A 41 -9.98 -11.89 0.08
C ASP A 41 -10.21 -10.38 -0.11
N TRP A 42 -9.30 -9.65 -0.76
CA TRP A 42 -9.42 -8.19 -0.92
C TRP A 42 -10.19 -7.79 -2.18
N SER A 43 -10.45 -8.75 -3.08
CA SER A 43 -10.98 -8.49 -4.42
C SER A 43 -12.37 -7.84 -4.42
N HIS A 44 -13.25 -8.22 -3.49
CA HIS A 44 -14.66 -7.79 -3.48
C HIS A 44 -14.88 -6.30 -3.12
N HIS A 45 -13.97 -5.70 -2.36
CA HIS A 45 -14.09 -4.31 -1.89
C HIS A 45 -12.79 -3.51 -2.13
N ARG A 46 -12.14 -3.78 -3.27
CA ARG A 46 -10.93 -3.08 -3.69
C ARG A 46 -11.27 -1.80 -4.46
N HIS A 47 -10.66 -0.71 -4.03
CA HIS A 47 -10.69 0.58 -4.69
C HIS A 47 -9.30 0.91 -5.22
N ASN A 48 -9.14 0.92 -6.54
CA ASN A 48 -7.91 1.38 -7.19
C ASN A 48 -8.22 2.69 -7.96
N VAL A 49 -7.44 3.75 -7.70
CA VAL A 49 -7.71 5.08 -8.28
C VAL A 49 -7.63 5.07 -9.82
N ASP A 50 -6.65 4.38 -10.40
CA ASP A 50 -6.47 4.33 -11.85
C ASP A 50 -7.61 3.56 -12.55
N GLU A 51 -8.11 2.48 -11.93
CA GLU A 51 -9.25 1.71 -12.42
C GLU A 51 -10.54 2.56 -12.38
N TRP A 52 -10.79 3.28 -11.28
CA TRP A 52 -11.89 4.25 -11.18
C TRP A 52 -11.76 5.35 -12.24
N ALA A 53 -10.56 5.88 -12.44
CA ALA A 53 -10.29 6.93 -13.41
C ALA A 53 -10.62 6.47 -14.84
N LYS A 54 -10.26 5.22 -15.19
CA LYS A 54 -10.58 4.62 -16.49
C LYS A 54 -12.08 4.51 -16.71
N ILE A 55 -12.82 4.01 -15.71
CA ILE A 55 -14.28 3.86 -15.79
C ILE A 55 -14.96 5.21 -15.95
N LEU A 56 -14.63 6.17 -15.09
CA LEU A 56 -15.27 7.49 -15.07
C LEU A 56 -14.94 8.31 -16.33
N ARG A 57 -13.70 8.23 -16.85
CA ARG A 57 -13.35 8.84 -18.15
C ARG A 57 -14.11 8.19 -19.31
N GLY A 58 -14.20 6.86 -19.33
CA GLY A 58 -14.94 6.13 -20.36
C GLY A 58 -16.44 6.49 -20.39
N ALA A 59 -16.98 6.91 -19.24
CA ALA A 59 -18.35 7.41 -19.11
C ALA A 59 -18.48 8.94 -19.30
N GLY A 60 -17.40 9.66 -19.60
CA GLY A 60 -17.41 11.13 -19.75
C GLY A 60 -17.70 11.91 -18.46
N VAL A 61 -17.52 11.28 -17.29
CA VAL A 61 -17.83 11.89 -15.97
C VAL A 61 -16.69 12.76 -15.46
N ILE A 62 -15.46 12.41 -15.79
CA ILE A 62 -14.26 13.15 -15.41
C ILE A 62 -13.34 13.33 -16.61
N GLU A 63 -12.50 14.36 -16.56
CA GLU A 63 -11.42 14.57 -17.52
C GLU A 63 -10.08 14.09 -16.95
N HIS A 64 -9.80 14.40 -15.68
CA HIS A 64 -8.51 14.11 -15.06
C HIS A 64 -8.61 13.08 -13.93
N THR A 65 -7.51 12.35 -13.68
CA THR A 65 -7.47 11.32 -12.63
C THR A 65 -7.69 11.91 -11.23
N GLN A 66 -7.28 13.15 -10.96
CA GLN A 66 -7.52 13.79 -9.65
C GLN A 66 -9.02 13.94 -9.32
N ASP A 67 -9.88 13.99 -10.33
CA ASP A 67 -11.33 14.19 -10.16
C ASP A 67 -12.04 12.91 -9.69
N VAL A 68 -11.33 11.78 -9.61
CA VAL A 68 -11.84 10.51 -9.06
C VAL A 68 -12.16 10.63 -7.56
N TRP A 69 -11.41 11.49 -6.85
CA TRP A 69 -11.37 11.46 -5.39
C TRP A 69 -12.74 11.59 -4.71
N PRO A 70 -13.63 12.53 -5.09
CA PRO A 70 -14.95 12.65 -4.48
C PRO A 70 -15.81 11.39 -4.65
N PHE A 71 -15.74 10.72 -5.81
CA PHE A 71 -16.49 9.50 -6.09
C PHE A 71 -15.98 8.32 -5.25
N LEU A 72 -14.67 8.16 -5.21
CA LEU A 72 -14.02 7.09 -4.46
C LEU A 72 -14.26 7.25 -2.95
N VAL A 73 -14.09 8.45 -2.40
CA VAL A 73 -14.35 8.72 -0.97
C VAL A 73 -15.82 8.45 -0.62
N ARG A 74 -16.77 8.87 -1.48
CA ARG A 74 -18.19 8.56 -1.29
C ARG A 74 -18.44 7.05 -1.27
N SER A 75 -17.83 6.30 -2.18
CA SER A 75 -17.97 4.84 -2.23
C SER A 75 -17.37 4.15 -1.00
N LEU A 76 -16.16 4.55 -0.59
CA LEU A 76 -15.50 4.03 0.60
C LEU A 76 -16.34 4.30 1.85
N ARG A 77 -16.82 5.54 2.03
CA ARG A 77 -17.69 5.89 3.18
C ARG A 77 -18.91 5.00 3.27
N ARG A 78 -19.56 4.72 2.13
CA ARG A 78 -20.73 3.83 2.07
C ARG A 78 -20.39 2.40 2.49
N GLN A 79 -19.30 1.84 1.98
CA GLN A 79 -18.86 0.48 2.33
C GLN A 79 -18.46 0.36 3.80
N LEU A 80 -17.68 1.33 4.31
CA LEU A 80 -17.28 1.38 5.71
C LEU A 80 -18.49 1.51 6.63
N GLY A 81 -19.47 2.35 6.28
CA GLY A 81 -20.72 2.50 7.02
C GLY A 81 -21.58 1.23 7.04
N ALA A 82 -21.59 0.49 5.94
CA ALA A 82 -22.27 -0.80 5.83
C ALA A 82 -21.53 -1.96 6.55
N GLY A 83 -20.31 -1.72 7.04
CA GLY A 83 -19.51 -2.74 7.73
C GLY A 83 -18.83 -3.75 6.83
N ALA A 84 -18.67 -3.44 5.53
CA ALA A 84 -17.95 -4.29 4.58
C ALA A 84 -16.52 -4.56 5.06
N SER A 85 -16.04 -5.80 5.01
CA SER A 85 -14.68 -6.14 5.43
C SER A 85 -14.19 -7.42 4.75
N PRO A 86 -12.92 -7.50 4.32
CA PRO A 86 -11.94 -6.41 4.30
C PRO A 86 -12.28 -5.36 3.22
N VAL A 87 -11.90 -4.11 3.44
CA VAL A 87 -11.92 -3.05 2.39
C VAL A 87 -10.46 -2.75 2.03
N CYS A 88 -10.17 -2.55 0.75
CA CYS A 88 -8.81 -2.27 0.28
C CYS A 88 -8.78 -1.00 -0.58
N LEU A 89 -7.84 -0.11 -0.31
CA LEU A 89 -7.55 1.07 -1.13
C LEU A 89 -6.12 0.99 -1.67
N ASP A 90 -6.00 0.85 -2.99
CA ASP A 90 -4.74 0.90 -3.75
C ASP A 90 -4.55 2.31 -4.32
N HIS A 91 -3.74 3.12 -3.64
CA HIS A 91 -3.46 4.49 -4.04
C HIS A 91 -2.10 4.97 -3.51
N VAL A 92 -1.49 5.93 -4.20
CA VAL A 92 -0.38 6.70 -3.63
C VAL A 92 -0.99 7.63 -2.59
N LEU A 93 -0.88 7.27 -1.32
CA LEU A 93 -1.50 8.03 -0.24
C LEU A 93 -0.62 9.18 0.23
N ASP A 94 -1.27 10.30 0.50
CA ASP A 94 -0.72 11.47 1.19
C ASP A 94 -1.61 11.83 2.38
N ARG A 95 -1.25 12.87 3.13
CA ARG A 95 -2.03 13.27 4.31
C ARG A 95 -3.46 13.73 3.97
N ASN A 96 -3.65 14.39 2.83
CA ASN A 96 -4.93 14.97 2.43
C ASN A 96 -5.94 13.89 2.01
N THR A 97 -5.44 12.86 1.34
CA THR A 97 -6.21 11.69 0.92
C THR A 97 -6.42 10.70 2.08
N PHE A 98 -5.43 10.50 2.93
CA PHE A 98 -5.51 9.58 4.06
C PHE A 98 -6.48 10.04 5.16
N ALA A 99 -6.34 11.28 5.65
CA ALA A 99 -7.04 11.76 6.83
C ALA A 99 -8.58 11.57 6.81
N PRO A 100 -9.32 11.92 5.73
CA PRO A 100 -10.77 11.76 5.71
C PRO A 100 -11.22 10.28 5.70
N ILE A 101 -10.40 9.40 5.12
CA ILE A 101 -10.67 7.96 5.06
C ILE A 101 -10.41 7.33 6.42
N ALA A 102 -9.23 7.58 7.00
CA ALA A 102 -8.84 7.08 8.32
C ALA A 102 -9.83 7.51 9.41
N SER A 103 -10.25 8.78 9.38
CA SER A 103 -11.27 9.30 10.31
C SER A 103 -12.60 8.55 10.17
N THR A 104 -13.05 8.29 8.94
CA THR A 104 -14.31 7.55 8.70
C THR A 104 -14.22 6.11 9.16
N ALA A 105 -13.16 5.41 8.76
CA ALA A 105 -12.92 4.02 9.10
C ALA A 105 -12.91 3.82 10.62
N ARG A 106 -12.19 4.68 11.36
CA ARG A 106 -12.17 4.65 12.83
C ARG A 106 -13.54 4.84 13.47
N ARG A 107 -14.34 5.80 12.97
CA ARG A 107 -15.72 6.00 13.47
C ARG A 107 -16.59 4.75 13.32
N HIS A 108 -16.30 3.89 12.33
CA HIS A 108 -17.02 2.64 12.11
C HIS A 108 -16.31 1.40 12.71
N GLY A 109 -15.29 1.61 13.55
CA GLY A 109 -14.58 0.55 14.26
C GLY A 109 -13.62 -0.27 13.40
N TYR A 110 -13.10 0.29 12.31
CA TYR A 110 -12.11 -0.38 11.46
C TYR A 110 -10.71 -0.25 12.03
N HIS A 111 -9.97 -1.36 11.90
CA HIS A 111 -8.52 -1.41 12.07
C HIS A 111 -7.81 -0.99 10.78
N LEU A 112 -6.87 -0.05 10.85
CA LEU A 112 -6.12 0.45 9.70
C LEU A 112 -4.81 -0.30 9.55
N CYS A 113 -4.67 -0.96 8.41
CA CYS A 113 -3.51 -1.75 8.05
C CYS A 113 -2.84 -1.12 6.82
N LEU A 114 -1.68 -0.49 7.01
CA LEU A 114 -0.90 0.12 5.93
C LEU A 114 0.07 -0.88 5.32
N TRP A 115 0.07 -0.99 4.00
CA TRP A 115 1.01 -1.79 3.22
C TRP A 115 1.85 -0.84 2.37
N VAL A 116 3.15 -0.82 2.62
CA VAL A 116 4.11 -0.02 1.85
C VAL A 116 4.84 -0.95 0.90
N VAL A 117 4.43 -0.91 -0.37
CA VAL A 117 4.96 -1.78 -1.41
C VAL A 117 5.99 -0.99 -2.21
N SER A 118 7.23 -1.45 -2.24
CA SER A 118 8.29 -0.82 -3.03
C SER A 118 9.30 -1.84 -3.54
N PRO A 119 9.78 -1.71 -4.80
CA PRO A 119 11.01 -2.37 -5.23
C PRO A 119 12.22 -1.70 -4.60
N SER A 120 13.41 -2.25 -4.81
CA SER A 120 14.67 -1.70 -4.28
C SER A 120 15.10 -0.39 -4.92
N SER A 121 14.71 -0.15 -6.18
CA SER A 121 15.19 1.00 -6.96
C SER A 121 14.07 1.77 -7.66
N PRO A 122 14.24 3.10 -7.84
CA PRO A 122 13.35 3.87 -8.69
C PRO A 122 13.41 3.42 -10.16
N GLU A 123 14.53 2.84 -10.61
CA GLU A 123 14.72 2.31 -11.97
C GLU A 123 13.79 1.13 -12.26
N THR A 124 13.54 0.27 -11.26
CA THR A 124 12.52 -0.78 -11.37
C THR A 124 11.13 -0.18 -11.61
N CYS A 125 10.79 0.88 -10.87
CA CYS A 125 9.53 1.61 -11.06
C CYS A 125 9.44 2.24 -12.46
N VAL A 126 10.50 2.91 -12.92
CA VAL A 126 10.58 3.52 -14.26
C VAL A 126 10.36 2.45 -15.34
N THR A 127 11.06 1.33 -15.27
CA THR A 127 10.94 0.23 -16.22
C THR A 127 9.50 -0.30 -16.30
N ARG A 128 8.86 -0.50 -15.13
CA ARG A 128 7.47 -0.97 -15.04
C ARG A 128 6.47 0.06 -15.56
N VAL A 129 6.69 1.36 -15.31
CA VAL A 129 5.84 2.44 -15.85
C VAL A 129 5.99 2.56 -17.36
N ARG A 130 7.22 2.53 -17.89
CA ARG A 130 7.50 2.55 -19.34
C ARG A 130 6.80 1.39 -20.05
N LYS A 131 6.92 0.17 -19.53
CA LYS A 131 6.25 -1.01 -20.08
C LYS A 131 4.73 -0.80 -20.15
N ARG A 132 4.11 -0.36 -19.05
CA ARG A 132 2.66 -0.09 -19.01
C ARG A 132 2.23 0.99 -19.99
N ARG A 133 3.05 2.03 -20.18
CA ARG A 133 2.80 3.09 -21.18
C ARG A 133 2.86 2.55 -22.61
N ALA A 134 3.84 1.69 -22.91
CA ALA A 134 3.96 1.04 -24.20
C ALA A 134 2.76 0.11 -24.49
N GLU A 135 2.17 -0.50 -23.45
CA GLU A 135 0.96 -1.31 -23.53
C GLU A 135 -0.35 -0.47 -23.61
N GLY A 136 -0.25 0.84 -23.84
CA GLY A 136 -1.40 1.75 -23.99
C GLY A 136 -1.93 2.34 -22.68
N GLY A 137 -1.24 2.15 -21.56
CA GLY A 137 -1.57 2.79 -20.29
C GLY A 137 -1.17 4.27 -20.24
N HIS A 138 -1.90 5.07 -19.47
CA HIS A 138 -1.41 6.39 -19.05
C HIS A 138 -0.38 6.24 -17.94
N GLY A 139 0.67 7.07 -17.97
CA GLY A 139 1.74 6.98 -17.00
C GLY A 139 2.61 8.22 -16.99
N LEU A 140 3.26 8.44 -15.86
CA LEU A 140 4.19 9.54 -15.64
C LEU A 140 5.42 9.40 -16.55
N ASN A 141 6.11 10.51 -16.79
CA ASN A 141 7.44 10.46 -17.40
C ASN A 141 8.48 9.97 -16.38
N ASP A 142 9.63 9.50 -16.88
CA ASP A 142 10.63 8.83 -16.03
C ASP A 142 11.20 9.76 -14.95
N ALA A 143 11.39 11.04 -15.26
CA ALA A 143 11.88 12.02 -14.31
C ALA A 143 10.89 12.17 -13.14
N THR A 144 9.60 12.30 -13.45
CA THR A 144 8.54 12.36 -12.43
C THR A 144 8.45 11.08 -11.62
N VAL A 145 8.61 9.90 -12.22
CA VAL A 145 8.64 8.62 -11.47
C VAL A 145 9.77 8.62 -10.46
N ARG A 146 10.99 9.02 -10.84
CA ARG A 146 12.14 9.10 -9.93
C ARG A 146 11.91 10.10 -8.80
N SER A 147 11.42 11.30 -9.11
CA SER A 147 11.14 12.32 -8.10
C SER A 147 10.09 11.86 -7.08
N LEU A 148 9.01 11.21 -7.55
CA LEU A 148 7.94 10.75 -6.68
C LEU A 148 8.30 9.49 -5.89
N TYR A 149 9.31 8.73 -6.30
CA TYR A 149 9.74 7.52 -5.59
C TYR A 149 10.08 7.81 -4.13
N GLY A 150 11.01 8.75 -3.89
CA GLY A 150 11.41 9.12 -2.53
C GLY A 150 10.27 9.75 -1.75
N TRP A 151 9.51 10.64 -2.39
CA TRP A 151 8.38 11.33 -1.75
C TRP A 151 7.30 10.36 -1.27
N ALA A 152 6.94 9.36 -2.07
CA ALA A 152 5.92 8.37 -1.71
C ALA A 152 6.33 7.54 -0.47
N LEU A 153 7.61 7.21 -0.33
CA LEU A 153 8.14 6.47 0.82
C LEU A 153 8.13 7.33 2.09
N VAL A 154 8.53 8.60 1.98
CA VAL A 154 8.47 9.55 3.11
C VAL A 154 7.02 9.79 3.54
N ALA A 155 6.11 9.97 2.59
CA ALA A 155 4.69 10.11 2.88
C ALA A 155 4.15 8.86 3.59
N ALA A 156 4.48 7.65 3.11
CA ALA A 156 4.10 6.40 3.76
C ALA A 156 4.64 6.30 5.20
N ALA A 157 5.88 6.70 5.44
CA ALA A 157 6.49 6.76 6.78
C ALA A 157 5.79 7.77 7.71
N GLN A 158 5.27 8.86 7.17
CA GLN A 158 4.46 9.79 7.95
C GLN A 158 3.09 9.22 8.28
N LEU A 159 2.47 8.47 7.36
CA LEU A 159 1.16 7.87 7.54
C LEU A 159 1.15 6.65 8.48
N SER A 160 2.27 5.92 8.58
CA SER A 160 2.38 4.74 9.44
C SER A 160 2.08 5.03 10.92
N ARG A 161 2.43 6.23 11.41
CA ARG A 161 2.10 6.70 12.78
C ARG A 161 0.61 6.76 13.07
N HIS A 162 -0.22 6.73 12.03
CA HIS A 162 -1.67 6.79 12.12
C HIS A 162 -2.31 5.44 11.77
N CYS A 163 -1.56 4.35 11.74
CA CYS A 163 -2.07 3.02 11.45
C CYS A 163 -1.75 2.08 12.62
N GLU A 164 -2.65 1.14 12.89
CA GLU A 164 -2.46 0.16 13.94
C GLU A 164 -1.45 -0.92 13.51
N ASP A 165 -1.40 -1.26 12.22
CA ASP A 165 -0.35 -2.09 11.63
C ASP A 165 0.22 -1.43 10.37
N THR A 166 1.55 -1.47 10.21
CA THR A 166 2.23 -1.11 8.97
C THR A 166 3.20 -2.21 8.55
N TYR A 167 3.06 -2.68 7.31
CA TYR A 167 3.89 -3.71 6.71
C TYR A 167 4.72 -3.11 5.58
N LEU A 168 6.02 -3.43 5.56
CA LEU A 168 6.92 -3.03 4.48
C LEU A 168 7.17 -4.25 3.60
N VAL A 169 6.90 -4.11 2.31
CA VAL A 169 6.85 -5.22 1.35
C VAL A 169 7.84 -4.97 0.22
N ASP A 170 8.74 -5.93 0.01
CA ASP A 170 9.64 -5.95 -1.14
C ASP A 170 8.89 -6.36 -2.41
N ALA A 171 8.93 -5.52 -3.43
CA ALA A 171 8.29 -5.77 -4.70
C ALA A 171 9.25 -6.16 -5.84
N ASP A 172 10.51 -6.50 -5.55
CA ASP A 172 11.44 -7.03 -6.57
C ASP A 172 11.21 -8.51 -6.89
N GLY A 173 10.63 -9.28 -5.95
CA GLY A 173 10.34 -10.71 -6.10
C GLY A 173 8.88 -11.07 -5.77
N THR A 174 8.72 -11.86 -4.71
CA THR A 174 7.47 -12.55 -4.32
C THR A 174 6.56 -11.76 -3.37
N PHE A 175 6.75 -10.45 -3.24
CA PHE A 175 6.05 -9.62 -2.25
C PHE A 175 6.33 -10.04 -0.80
N ASP A 176 7.62 -10.20 -0.48
CA ASP A 176 8.06 -10.57 0.86
C ASP A 176 7.86 -9.42 1.85
N VAL A 177 7.29 -9.73 3.02
CA VAL A 177 7.19 -8.78 4.12
C VAL A 177 8.55 -8.69 4.79
N LEU A 178 9.21 -7.54 4.62
CA LEU A 178 10.50 -7.23 5.19
C LEU A 178 10.39 -6.77 6.64
N ALA A 179 9.33 -6.02 6.95
CA ALA A 179 9.14 -5.43 8.27
C ALA A 179 7.68 -5.31 8.68
N HIS A 180 7.42 -5.37 9.99
CA HIS A 180 6.12 -5.08 10.60
C HIS A 180 6.27 -4.08 11.75
N ILE A 181 5.47 -3.01 11.73
CA ILE A 181 5.37 -1.97 12.75
C ILE A 181 3.97 -2.04 13.37
N ARG A 182 3.89 -2.18 14.70
CA ARG A 182 2.63 -2.32 15.46
C ARG A 182 2.28 -1.09 16.29
N GLY A 183 1.43 -0.24 15.75
CA GLY A 183 0.95 0.97 16.40
C GLY A 183 1.94 2.13 16.36
N PRO A 184 1.55 3.28 16.95
CA PRO A 184 2.23 4.57 16.76
C PRO A 184 3.55 4.73 17.55
N ARG A 185 3.93 3.77 18.39
CA ARG A 185 5.16 3.78 19.22
C ARG A 185 5.93 2.46 19.12
N ALA A 186 5.76 1.74 18.01
CA ALA A 186 6.15 0.34 17.91
C ALA A 186 7.64 0.10 17.75
N ALA A 187 8.06 -1.11 18.10
CA ALA A 187 9.28 -1.73 17.60
C ALA A 187 9.06 -2.27 16.17
N VAL A 188 10.08 -2.15 15.32
CA VAL A 188 10.10 -2.78 13.99
C VAL A 188 10.55 -4.22 14.13
N ARG A 189 9.80 -5.18 13.58
CA ARG A 189 10.28 -6.57 13.45
C ARG A 189 10.80 -6.78 12.05
N SER A 190 12.11 -7.00 11.89
CA SER A 190 12.74 -7.23 10.59
C SER A 190 13.12 -8.69 10.39
N ARG A 191 13.13 -9.15 9.13
CA ARG A 191 13.61 -10.49 8.74
C ARG A 191 15.11 -10.52 8.40
N GLN A 192 15.72 -9.38 8.07
CA GLN A 192 17.13 -9.17 7.65
C GLN A 192 17.55 -7.68 7.82
N ASP A 193 18.80 -7.31 7.51
CA ASP A 193 19.18 -5.90 7.34
C ASP A 193 18.24 -5.22 6.31
N PHE A 194 17.78 -4.01 6.61
CA PHE A 194 16.87 -3.32 5.70
C PHE A 194 17.59 -2.97 4.39
N PRO A 195 16.92 -3.15 3.23
CA PRO A 195 17.41 -2.60 1.99
C PRO A 195 17.64 -1.09 2.11
N ALA A 196 18.65 -0.55 1.41
CA ALA A 196 19.01 0.86 1.50
C ALA A 196 17.82 1.81 1.27
N TRP A 197 16.91 1.51 0.33
CA TRP A 197 15.71 2.32 0.10
C TRP A 197 14.83 2.45 1.35
N MET A 198 14.75 1.38 2.15
CA MET A 198 13.96 1.33 3.37
C MET A 198 14.66 2.10 4.48
N GLN A 199 15.96 1.88 4.66
CA GLN A 199 16.78 2.60 5.64
C GLN A 199 16.75 4.12 5.39
N ASP A 200 17.09 4.54 4.17
CA ASP A 200 17.37 5.95 3.83
C ASP A 200 16.11 6.78 3.68
N ARG A 201 14.98 6.17 3.29
CA ARG A 201 13.77 6.92 2.92
C ARG A 201 12.58 6.65 3.82
N PHE A 202 12.41 5.41 4.29
CA PHE A 202 11.28 5.06 5.15
C PHE A 202 11.66 5.17 6.62
N VAL A 203 12.66 4.41 7.06
CA VAL A 203 13.10 4.36 8.46
C VAL A 203 13.61 5.72 8.92
N SER A 204 14.47 6.37 8.12
CA SER A 204 14.95 7.73 8.41
C SER A 204 13.83 8.77 8.53
N ALA A 205 12.69 8.56 7.88
CA ALA A 205 11.51 9.42 7.99
C ALA A 205 10.54 9.00 9.12
N CYS A 206 10.71 7.80 9.68
CA CYS A 206 9.92 7.26 10.78
C CYS A 206 10.49 7.67 12.14
N THR A 207 10.37 8.96 12.48
CA THR A 207 10.85 9.50 13.76
C THR A 207 10.08 9.04 15.01
N HIS A 208 9.06 8.19 14.86
CA HIS A 208 8.15 7.75 15.92
C HIS A 208 8.33 6.27 16.29
N VAL A 209 9.36 5.62 15.75
CA VAL A 209 9.59 4.18 15.82
C VAL A 209 10.98 3.93 16.38
N ASP A 210 11.07 3.17 17.47
CA ASP A 210 12.34 2.62 17.95
C ASP A 210 12.63 1.34 17.17
N VAL A 211 13.61 1.38 16.27
CA VAL A 211 14.02 0.18 15.54
C VAL A 211 14.75 -0.75 16.50
N ARG A 212 14.17 -1.93 16.78
CA ARG A 212 14.78 -2.98 17.62
C ARG A 212 14.74 -4.28 16.84
N ASP A 213 15.89 -4.89 16.63
CA ASP A 213 15.94 -6.23 16.01
C ASP A 213 15.35 -7.27 16.98
N ASP A 214 14.28 -7.94 16.55
CA ASP A 214 13.60 -9.01 17.28
C ASP A 214 13.37 -10.20 16.32
N SER A 215 14.46 -10.63 15.68
CA SER A 215 14.52 -11.77 14.76
C SER A 215 14.03 -13.10 15.34
N ALA A 216 13.93 -13.22 16.67
CA ALA A 216 13.47 -14.42 17.38
C ALA A 216 11.94 -14.61 17.41
N GLY A 217 11.14 -13.58 17.09
CA GLY A 217 9.68 -13.57 17.27
C GLY A 217 8.85 -13.41 15.99
N PHE A 218 9.44 -13.58 14.80
CA PHE A 218 8.78 -13.36 13.52
C PHE A 218 7.88 -14.56 13.14
N GLU A 219 6.64 -14.57 13.63
CA GLU A 219 5.60 -15.33 12.96
C GLU A 219 5.15 -14.54 11.73
N THR A 220 5.55 -15.02 10.55
CA THR A 220 4.81 -14.68 9.33
C THR A 220 3.33 -14.97 9.60
N PRO A 221 2.40 -14.13 9.14
CA PRO A 221 1.02 -14.55 9.00
C PRO A 221 1.04 -15.83 8.19
N ARG A 222 0.79 -16.96 8.87
CA ARG A 222 0.92 -18.27 8.25
C ARG A 222 -0.18 -18.40 7.19
N PRO A 223 0.13 -19.05 6.05
CA PRO A 223 -0.82 -19.22 4.94
C PRO A 223 -2.14 -19.87 5.38
#